data_AF-A0A546X3Q6-F1
#
_entry.id   AF-A0A546X3Q6-F1
#
_cell.length_a   1.000
_cell.length_b   1.000
_cell.length_c   1.000
_cell.angle_alpha   90.00
_cell.angle_beta   90.00
_cell.angle_gamma   90.00
#
_symmetry.space_group_name_H-M   'P 1'
#
loop_
_entity.id
_entity.type
_entity.pdbx_description
1 polymer ?
#
loop_
_entity_poly.entity_id
_entity_poly.type
_entity_poly.pdbx_seq_one_letter_code
_entity_poly.pdbx_strand_id
1 'polypeptide(L)'
;MTNHRSLLTTEWYKVSVCIDCPDCGAQSRSAGIVVGPSSLVNTAASSAESEALIKPWAQFGAFAFVEILGGRTQNLGRFLADRFHNRFVLRNDQLVSICEHCEESLAPNLLRSPVMNAFVHLGQRRLLVNERLLLFASAAVLTEFHGGTSIVQSDMPYPDYALMLASDTEGHTGETGTLELWHSVARNDYAIVVKGHEGREMFRAGLNDDLVEVVEAISSLGLLLTQLHVAQASSPYCRLARDLFLEALEQAGYQQENRR
;
A
#
# COMPACT_ATOMS: atom_id res chain seq x y z
N MET A 1 13.28 -20.99 -14.13
CA MET A 1 13.48 -20.12 -15.30
C MET A 1 12.70 -18.84 -15.09
N THR A 2 13.37 -17.69 -15.00
CA THR A 2 12.73 -16.36 -14.91
C THR A 2 12.19 -16.01 -16.30
N ASN A 3 10.86 -16.04 -16.45
CA ASN A 3 10.22 -15.70 -17.71
C ASN A 3 10.04 -14.19 -17.79
N HIS A 4 10.86 -13.53 -18.61
CA HIS A 4 10.68 -12.13 -18.93
C HIS A 4 9.42 -11.94 -19.80
N ARG A 5 8.57 -11.00 -19.41
CA ARG A 5 7.35 -10.62 -20.12
C ARG A 5 7.35 -9.12 -20.36
N SER A 6 6.76 -8.66 -21.46
CA SER A 6 6.39 -7.24 -21.53
C SER A 6 5.13 -7.02 -20.69
N LEU A 7 5.05 -5.87 -20.04
CA LEU A 7 4.00 -5.48 -19.11
C LEU A 7 3.46 -4.11 -19.51
N LEU A 8 2.15 -3.98 -19.54
CA LEU A 8 1.43 -2.73 -19.74
C LEU A 8 0.26 -2.67 -18.76
N THR A 9 0.25 -1.68 -17.86
CA THR A 9 -0.82 -1.57 -16.86
C THR A 9 -1.04 -0.14 -16.37
N THR A 10 -2.28 0.19 -16.04
CA THR A 10 -2.62 1.34 -15.19
C THR A 10 -3.10 0.90 -13.81
N GLU A 11 -3.16 -0.41 -13.56
CA GLU A 11 -3.55 -1.00 -12.28
C GLU A 11 -2.30 -1.50 -11.55
N TRP A 12 -1.70 -0.61 -10.77
CA TRP A 12 -0.55 -0.97 -9.95
C TRP A 12 -0.49 -0.14 -8.67
N TYR A 13 0.17 -0.72 -7.67
CA TYR A 13 0.17 -0.27 -6.29
C TYR A 13 1.59 -0.22 -5.76
N LYS A 14 1.96 0.89 -5.13
CA LYS A 14 3.21 1.01 -4.37
C LYS A 14 3.00 0.48 -2.96
N VAL A 15 3.65 -0.63 -2.63
CA VAL A 15 3.50 -1.30 -1.33
C VAL A 15 4.70 -1.00 -0.46
N SER A 16 4.51 -0.24 0.62
CA SER A 16 5.59 0.05 1.57
C SER A 16 5.88 -1.17 2.44
N VAL A 17 7.16 -1.43 2.72
CA VAL A 17 7.61 -2.53 3.59
C VAL A 17 8.74 -2.07 4.51
N CYS A 18 8.91 -2.75 5.64
CA CYS A 18 10.11 -2.67 6.48
C CYS A 18 10.84 -4.01 6.40
N ILE A 19 12.13 -3.99 6.07
CA ILE A 19 12.96 -5.19 6.02
C ILE A 19 14.35 -4.91 6.61
N ASP A 20 15.00 -5.93 7.14
CA ASP A 20 16.38 -5.82 7.58
C ASP A 20 17.32 -5.85 6.37
N CYS A 21 18.12 -4.80 6.23
CA CYS A 21 19.06 -4.70 5.12
C CYS A 21 20.24 -5.66 5.35
N PRO A 22 20.55 -6.57 4.42
CA PRO A 22 21.67 -7.49 4.59
C PRO A 22 23.04 -6.79 4.52
N ASP A 23 23.12 -5.63 3.87
CA ASP A 23 24.38 -4.90 3.67
C ASP A 23 24.76 -4.05 4.89
N CYS A 24 23.82 -3.27 5.44
CA CYS A 24 24.10 -2.37 6.57
C CYS A 24 23.53 -2.84 7.91
N GLY A 25 22.72 -3.91 7.94
CA GLY A 25 22.10 -4.45 9.15
C GLY A 25 20.97 -3.60 9.75
N ALA A 26 20.66 -2.44 9.17
CA ALA A 26 19.58 -1.58 9.65
C ALA A 26 18.21 -2.10 9.20
N GLN A 27 17.20 -1.94 10.06
CA GLN A 27 15.81 -2.06 9.65
C GLN A 27 15.48 -0.89 8.71
N SER A 28 15.32 -1.21 7.43
CA SER A 28 15.11 -0.25 6.35
C SER A 28 13.65 -0.26 5.94
N ARG A 29 13.04 0.91 5.85
CA ARG A 29 11.84 1.06 5.05
C ARG A 29 12.22 0.94 3.57
N SER A 30 11.34 0.38 2.76
CA SER A 30 11.47 0.29 1.30
C SER A 30 10.08 0.15 0.67
N ALA A 31 10.01 -0.12 -0.63
CA ALA A 31 8.75 -0.38 -1.30
C ALA A 31 8.89 -1.40 -2.43
N GLY A 32 7.79 -2.12 -2.70
CA GLY A 32 7.61 -2.96 -3.88
C GLY A 32 6.49 -2.46 -4.77
N ILE A 33 6.42 -2.99 -5.99
CA ILE A 33 5.35 -2.72 -6.95
C ILE A 33 4.52 -3.99 -7.09
N VAL A 34 3.20 -3.88 -6.91
CA VAL A 34 2.24 -4.94 -7.22
C VAL A 34 1.35 -4.48 -8.37
N VAL A 35 1.19 -5.31 -9.39
CA VAL A 35 0.31 -5.08 -10.53
C VAL A 35 -0.97 -5.90 -10.37
N GLY A 36 -2.07 -5.38 -10.91
CA GLY A 36 -3.39 -6.00 -10.77
C GLY A 36 -3.82 -6.87 -11.95
N PRO A 37 -4.97 -7.57 -11.80
CA PRO A 37 -5.48 -8.52 -12.77
C PRO A 37 -5.86 -7.90 -14.12
N SER A 38 -6.09 -6.58 -14.20
CA SER A 38 -6.34 -5.90 -15.48
C SER A 38 -5.07 -5.63 -16.28
N SER A 39 -3.89 -5.97 -15.73
CA SER A 39 -2.61 -5.78 -16.41
C SER A 39 -2.53 -6.61 -17.69
N LEU A 40 -1.91 -6.06 -18.72
CA LEU A 40 -1.67 -6.74 -19.97
C LEU A 40 -0.23 -7.24 -20.02
N VAL A 41 -0.06 -8.50 -20.42
CA VAL A 41 1.25 -9.14 -20.57
C VAL A 41 1.44 -9.72 -21.96
N ASN A 42 2.70 -9.79 -22.38
CA ASN A 42 3.11 -10.42 -23.63
C ASN A 42 4.40 -11.21 -23.40
N THR A 43 4.51 -12.41 -23.97
CA THR A 43 5.73 -13.22 -23.87
C THR A 43 6.81 -12.61 -24.76
N ALA A 44 7.72 -11.86 -24.13
CA ALA A 44 8.86 -11.28 -24.81
C ALA A 44 9.75 -12.42 -25.33
N ALA A 45 9.74 -12.65 -26.64
CA ALA A 45 10.86 -13.37 -27.25
C ALA A 45 12.03 -12.39 -27.26
N SER A 46 13.20 -12.88 -26.88
CA SER A 46 14.45 -12.14 -26.71
C SER A 46 15.04 -11.57 -28.03
N SER A 47 14.23 -11.29 -29.04
CA SER A 47 14.69 -10.78 -30.33
C SER A 47 13.65 -9.86 -30.97
N ALA A 48 14.09 -8.62 -31.25
CA ALA A 48 13.43 -7.55 -32.00
C ALA A 48 12.24 -6.83 -31.34
N GLU A 49 12.50 -5.55 -31.03
CA GLU A 49 11.66 -4.56 -30.35
C GLU A 49 10.32 -4.27 -31.04
N SER A 50 10.20 -4.59 -32.33
CA SER A 50 8.95 -4.46 -33.09
C SER A 50 7.94 -5.57 -32.77
N GLU A 51 8.38 -6.73 -32.26
CA GLU A 51 7.49 -7.87 -32.02
C GLU A 51 6.60 -7.72 -30.77
N ALA A 52 7.01 -6.92 -29.78
CA ALA A 52 6.22 -6.70 -28.56
C ALA A 52 4.91 -5.93 -28.81
N LEU A 53 4.86 -5.15 -29.89
CA LEU A 53 3.64 -4.47 -30.37
C LEU A 53 2.81 -5.35 -31.33
N ILE A 54 3.40 -6.41 -31.87
CA ILE A 54 2.79 -7.28 -32.89
C ILE A 54 2.15 -8.52 -32.27
N LYS A 55 2.73 -9.06 -31.18
CA LYS A 55 2.16 -10.20 -30.47
C LYS A 55 0.92 -9.80 -29.66
N PRO A 56 -0.11 -10.67 -29.58
CA PRO A 56 -1.33 -10.38 -28.85
C PRO A 56 -1.05 -10.22 -27.37
N TRP A 57 -1.51 -9.09 -26.82
CA TRP A 57 -1.52 -8.85 -25.39
C TRP A 57 -2.61 -9.70 -24.75
N ALA A 58 -2.24 -10.44 -23.70
CA ALA A 58 -3.19 -11.19 -22.89
C ALA A 58 -3.41 -10.46 -21.57
N GLN A 59 -4.65 -10.50 -21.07
CA GLN A 59 -4.92 -10.08 -19.71
C GLN A 59 -4.23 -11.04 -18.75
N PHE A 60 -3.56 -10.48 -17.75
CA PHE A 60 -2.77 -11.24 -16.79
C PHE A 60 -3.65 -12.02 -15.80
N GLY A 61 -4.76 -11.43 -15.35
CA GLY A 61 -5.82 -12.15 -14.62
C GLY A 61 -5.54 -12.42 -13.13
N ALA A 62 -4.39 -11.98 -12.60
CA ALA A 62 -4.05 -12.12 -11.19
C ALA A 62 -3.33 -10.85 -10.67
N PHE A 63 -3.23 -10.73 -9.34
CA PHE A 63 -2.23 -9.82 -8.77
C PHE A 63 -0.84 -10.44 -8.92
N ALA A 64 0.19 -9.61 -9.11
CA ALA A 64 1.59 -10.06 -9.09
C ALA A 64 2.54 -9.01 -8.51
N PHE A 65 3.53 -9.48 -7.75
CA PHE A 65 4.69 -8.69 -7.39
C PHE A 65 5.63 -8.54 -8.58
N VAL A 66 6.09 -7.32 -8.86
CA VAL A 66 7.08 -7.02 -9.89
C VAL A 66 8.47 -7.15 -9.30
N GLU A 67 9.18 -8.24 -9.63
CA GLU A 67 10.54 -8.48 -9.15
C GLU A 67 11.58 -7.65 -9.89
N ILE A 68 11.37 -7.49 -11.20
CA ILE A 68 12.22 -6.71 -12.09
C ILE A 68 11.31 -5.89 -12.99
N LEU A 69 11.60 -4.60 -13.11
CA LEU A 69 10.96 -3.70 -14.06
C LEU A 69 12.02 -3.05 -14.95
N GLY A 70 12.26 -3.61 -16.14
CA GLY A 70 13.33 -3.16 -17.03
C GLY A 70 12.92 -3.02 -18.50
N GLY A 71 13.92 -2.68 -19.32
CA GLY A 71 13.76 -2.46 -20.76
C GLY A 71 13.51 -0.99 -21.09
N ARG A 72 12.48 -0.67 -21.91
CA ARG A 72 12.13 0.73 -22.23
C ARG A 72 11.41 1.44 -21.07
N THR A 73 12.02 1.40 -19.90
CA THR A 73 11.50 1.98 -18.67
C THR A 73 12.26 3.24 -18.27
N GLN A 74 13.36 3.65 -18.92
CA GLN A 74 14.22 4.75 -18.44
C GLN A 74 13.46 6.01 -17.97
N ASN A 75 12.55 6.55 -18.80
CA ASN A 75 11.78 7.75 -18.43
C ASN A 75 10.82 7.49 -17.27
N LEU A 76 10.14 6.33 -17.29
CA LEU A 76 9.23 5.92 -16.23
C LEU A 76 9.98 5.62 -14.92
N GLY A 77 11.09 4.91 -14.99
CA GLY A 77 11.92 4.52 -13.86
C GLY A 77 12.56 5.72 -13.19
N ARG A 78 13.03 6.72 -13.96
CA ARG A 78 13.44 8.02 -13.39
C ARG A 78 12.28 8.71 -12.70
N PHE A 79 11.12 8.81 -13.35
CA PHE A 79 9.92 9.39 -12.74
C PHE A 79 9.52 8.69 -11.43
N LEU A 80 9.58 7.36 -11.39
CA LEU A 80 9.24 6.57 -10.19
C LEU A 80 10.29 6.73 -9.09
N ALA A 81 11.58 6.75 -9.44
CA ALA A 81 12.67 7.01 -8.50
C ALA A 81 12.56 8.41 -7.90
N ASP A 82 12.27 9.42 -8.72
CA ASP A 82 12.03 10.80 -8.29
C ASP A 82 10.79 10.89 -7.41
N ARG A 83 9.65 10.31 -7.81
CA ARG A 83 8.40 10.42 -7.07
C ARG A 83 8.44 9.73 -5.70
N PHE A 84 9.12 8.59 -5.60
CA PHE A 84 9.15 7.76 -4.40
C PHE A 84 10.53 7.74 -3.74
N HIS A 85 11.22 8.88 -3.75
CA HIS A 85 12.52 9.15 -3.13
C HIS A 85 12.99 8.11 -2.10
N ASN A 86 14.21 7.60 -2.27
CA ASN A 86 14.88 6.65 -1.36
C ASN A 86 14.17 5.29 -1.21
N ARG A 87 13.24 4.94 -2.11
CA ARG A 87 12.61 3.61 -2.17
C ARG A 87 12.98 2.83 -3.42
N PHE A 88 13.16 3.54 -4.55
CA PHE A 88 13.56 2.94 -5.81
C PHE A 88 14.71 3.71 -6.44
N VAL A 89 15.53 3.01 -7.23
CA VAL A 89 16.56 3.61 -8.09
C VAL A 89 16.57 2.90 -9.44
N LEU A 90 17.01 3.59 -10.48
CA LEU A 90 17.30 2.97 -11.76
C LEU A 90 18.77 2.51 -11.78
N ARG A 91 19.01 1.20 -11.76
CA ARG A 91 20.35 0.59 -11.91
C ARG A 91 20.33 -0.37 -13.11
N ASN A 92 21.29 -0.24 -14.02
CA ASN A 92 21.40 -1.09 -15.22
C ASN A 92 20.08 -1.21 -16.02
N ASP A 93 19.40 -0.08 -16.26
CA ASP A 93 18.09 -0.01 -16.94
C ASP A 93 16.96 -0.82 -16.28
N GLN A 94 17.08 -1.10 -14.98
CA GLN A 94 16.07 -1.76 -14.17
C GLN A 94 15.72 -0.87 -12.98
N LEU A 95 14.42 -0.71 -12.73
CA LEU A 95 13.96 -0.11 -11.50
C LEU A 95 14.08 -1.16 -10.39
N VAL A 96 14.88 -0.87 -9.37
CA VAL A 96 15.11 -1.75 -8.23
C VAL A 96 14.75 -1.03 -6.95
N SER A 97 14.24 -1.78 -5.97
CA SER A 97 14.01 -1.27 -4.62
C SER A 97 15.33 -1.15 -3.87
N ILE A 98 15.46 -0.13 -3.01
CA ILE A 98 16.70 0.14 -2.27
C ILE A 98 16.48 0.24 -0.77
N CYS A 99 17.56 0.06 -0.02
CA CYS A 99 17.66 0.41 1.39
C CYS A 99 17.63 1.94 1.54
N GLU A 100 16.85 2.45 2.48
CA GLU A 100 16.77 3.89 2.75
C GLU A 100 18.01 4.46 3.43
N HIS A 101 18.84 3.59 4.02
CA HIS A 101 20.02 3.98 4.82
C HIS A 101 21.32 3.94 4.01
N CYS A 102 21.54 2.88 3.23
CA CYS A 102 22.78 2.70 2.46
C CYS A 102 22.57 2.74 0.94
N GLU A 103 21.33 2.94 0.47
CA GLU A 103 20.96 2.98 -0.96
C GLU A 103 21.30 1.71 -1.75
N GLU A 104 21.69 0.63 -1.07
CA GLU A 104 21.96 -0.65 -1.72
C GLU A 104 20.68 -1.33 -2.19
N SER A 105 20.83 -2.07 -3.31
CA SER A 105 19.71 -2.74 -3.97
C SER A 105 19.24 -3.93 -3.17
N LEU A 106 17.95 -3.96 -2.88
CA LEU A 106 17.33 -5.05 -2.14
C LEU A 106 16.91 -6.14 -3.12
N ALA A 107 17.40 -7.35 -2.90
CA ALA A 107 17.15 -8.47 -3.78
C ALA A 107 15.65 -8.85 -3.79
N PRO A 108 15.06 -9.21 -4.95
CA PRO A 108 13.61 -9.50 -5.03
C PRO A 108 13.13 -10.63 -4.12
N ASN A 109 13.98 -11.61 -3.84
CA ASN A 109 13.68 -12.70 -2.91
C ASN A 109 13.51 -12.23 -1.45
N LEU A 110 14.18 -11.15 -1.05
CA LEU A 110 14.01 -10.53 0.27
C LEU A 110 12.69 -9.76 0.35
N LEU A 111 12.26 -9.17 -0.76
CA LEU A 111 11.06 -8.31 -0.81
C LEU A 111 9.77 -9.08 -1.06
N ARG A 112 9.83 -10.23 -1.74
CA ARG A 112 8.65 -10.96 -2.21
C ARG A 112 7.62 -11.19 -1.11
N SER A 113 7.99 -11.89 -0.03
CA SER A 113 7.04 -12.22 1.05
C SER A 113 6.59 -10.96 1.81
N PRO A 114 7.49 -10.04 2.24
CA PRO A 114 7.07 -8.79 2.88
C PRO A 114 6.10 -7.96 2.04
N VAL A 115 6.38 -7.79 0.74
CA VAL A 115 5.54 -7.00 -0.17
C VAL A 115 4.20 -7.67 -0.40
N MET A 116 4.18 -8.98 -0.67
CA MET A 116 2.93 -9.68 -0.92
C MET A 116 2.03 -9.72 0.33
N ASN A 117 2.61 -9.95 1.51
CA ASN A 117 1.87 -9.92 2.77
C ASN A 117 1.35 -8.51 3.08
N ALA A 118 2.20 -7.48 2.95
CA ALA A 118 1.79 -6.09 3.13
C ALA A 118 0.70 -5.68 2.14
N PHE A 119 0.76 -6.16 0.89
CA PHE A 119 -0.28 -5.91 -0.10
C PHE A 119 -1.63 -6.48 0.32
N VAL A 120 -1.68 -7.75 0.75
CA VAL A 120 -2.92 -8.36 1.24
C VAL A 120 -3.45 -7.61 2.46
N HIS A 121 -2.57 -7.33 3.42
CA HIS A 121 -2.90 -6.61 4.66
C HIS A 121 -3.46 -5.20 4.41
N LEU A 122 -2.77 -4.41 3.58
CA LEU A 122 -3.23 -3.07 3.20
C LEU A 122 -4.49 -3.12 2.33
N GLY A 123 -4.64 -4.14 1.50
CA GLY A 123 -5.80 -4.35 0.65
C GLY A 123 -7.07 -4.65 1.44
N GLN A 124 -6.97 -5.51 2.45
CA GLN A 124 -8.06 -5.80 3.40
C GLN A 124 -8.55 -4.55 4.15
N ARG A 125 -7.63 -3.60 4.36
CA ARG A 125 -7.88 -2.31 5.02
C ARG A 125 -8.16 -1.15 4.07
N ARG A 126 -8.17 -1.39 2.76
CA ARG A 126 -8.37 -0.37 1.70
C ARG A 126 -7.39 0.79 1.75
N LEU A 127 -6.17 0.51 2.19
CA LEU A 127 -5.07 1.47 2.24
C LEU A 127 -4.20 1.39 0.97
N LEU A 128 -4.56 0.52 0.03
CA LEU A 128 -3.91 0.44 -1.25
C LEU A 128 -4.41 1.55 -2.18
N VAL A 129 -3.49 2.41 -2.57
CA VAL A 129 -3.74 3.43 -3.60
C VAL A 129 -3.27 2.88 -4.94
N ASN A 130 -4.22 2.71 -5.87
CA ASN A 130 -3.87 2.47 -7.27
C ASN A 130 -3.28 3.76 -7.83
N GLU A 131 -2.04 3.69 -8.31
CA GLU A 131 -1.30 4.85 -8.80
C GLU A 131 -1.87 5.41 -10.11
N ARG A 132 -2.63 4.60 -10.87
CA ARG A 132 -3.30 4.95 -12.14
C ARG A 132 -2.39 5.56 -13.22
N LEU A 133 -1.09 5.58 -13.00
CA LEU A 133 -0.08 5.96 -13.96
C LEU A 133 0.13 4.80 -14.93
N LEU A 134 0.29 5.09 -16.22
CA LEU A 134 0.68 4.07 -17.19
C LEU A 134 2.08 3.55 -16.87
N LEU A 135 2.16 2.27 -16.53
CA LEU A 135 3.39 1.53 -16.35
C LEU A 135 3.58 0.62 -17.56
N PHE A 136 4.64 0.89 -18.32
CA PHE A 136 5.09 0.04 -19.43
C PHE A 136 6.52 -0.43 -19.17
N ALA A 137 6.75 -1.73 -19.32
CA ALA A 137 8.07 -2.34 -19.29
C ALA A 137 8.17 -3.39 -20.38
N SER A 138 9.23 -3.34 -21.19
CA SER A 138 9.43 -4.37 -22.22
C SER A 138 10.02 -5.67 -21.65
N ALA A 139 10.65 -5.60 -20.47
CA ALA A 139 11.18 -6.75 -19.75
C ALA A 139 10.85 -6.67 -18.25
N ALA A 140 9.78 -7.34 -17.84
CA ALA A 140 9.36 -7.49 -16.46
C ALA A 140 9.43 -8.95 -16.00
N VAL A 141 9.77 -9.15 -14.73
CA VAL A 141 9.66 -10.45 -14.04
C VAL A 141 8.59 -10.33 -12.98
N LEU A 142 7.60 -11.22 -13.04
CA LEU A 142 6.40 -11.17 -12.20
C LEU A 142 6.32 -12.44 -11.36
N THR A 143 6.00 -12.28 -10.09
CA THR A 143 5.64 -13.37 -9.19
C THR A 143 4.17 -13.24 -8.80
N GLU A 144 3.38 -14.18 -9.30
CA GLU A 144 1.92 -14.18 -9.18
C GLU A 144 1.49 -14.53 -7.75
N PHE A 145 0.40 -13.91 -7.28
CA PHE A 145 -0.25 -14.33 -6.05
C PHE A 145 -0.97 -15.66 -6.30
N HIS A 146 -0.96 -16.55 -5.31
CA HIS A 146 -1.79 -17.76 -5.36
C HIS A 146 -3.28 -17.34 -5.44
N GLY A 147 -4.08 -18.08 -6.21
CA GLY A 147 -5.46 -17.72 -6.51
C GLY A 147 -6.31 -17.42 -5.27
N GLY A 148 -7.24 -16.47 -5.39
CA GLY A 148 -8.14 -16.05 -4.30
C GLY A 148 -7.85 -14.67 -3.71
N THR A 149 -6.81 -13.98 -4.15
CA THR A 149 -6.54 -12.58 -3.72
C THR A 149 -7.50 -11.63 -4.46
N SER A 150 -8.44 -11.03 -3.74
CA SER A 150 -9.32 -9.97 -4.23
C SER A 150 -9.22 -8.74 -3.33
N ILE A 151 -9.25 -7.54 -3.91
CA ILE A 151 -9.39 -6.30 -3.14
C ILE A 151 -10.89 -6.06 -3.01
N VAL A 152 -11.42 -6.20 -1.80
CA VAL A 152 -12.80 -5.86 -1.49
C VAL A 152 -12.90 -4.35 -1.32
N GLN A 153 -13.43 -3.66 -2.33
CA GLN A 153 -14.02 -2.34 -2.13
C GLN A 153 -15.24 -2.55 -1.22
N SER A 154 -15.23 -1.99 0.00
CA SER A 154 -16.52 -1.70 0.63
C SER A 154 -16.74 -0.23 0.45
N ASP A 155 -17.92 0.01 -0.05
CA ASP A 155 -18.55 1.29 0.01
C ASP A 155 -18.91 1.52 1.47
N MET A 156 -18.46 2.64 2.04
CA MET A 156 -19.28 3.26 3.07
C MET A 156 -20.67 3.48 2.46
N PRO A 157 -21.76 3.34 3.24
CA PRO A 157 -23.12 3.42 2.71
C PRO A 157 -23.43 4.78 2.06
N TYR A 158 -22.57 5.77 2.26
CA TYR A 158 -22.59 7.03 1.55
C TYR A 158 -21.28 7.26 0.78
N PRO A 159 -21.36 7.61 -0.52
CA PRO A 159 -20.21 7.71 -1.42
C PRO A 159 -19.32 8.94 -1.15
N ASP A 160 -19.75 9.85 -0.26
CA ASP A 160 -19.05 11.07 0.12
C ASP A 160 -18.04 10.89 1.25
N TYR A 161 -17.99 9.72 1.90
CA TYR A 161 -16.96 9.41 2.88
C TYR A 161 -15.66 8.95 2.21
N ALA A 162 -14.56 9.60 2.60
CA ALA A 162 -13.21 9.18 2.25
C ALA A 162 -12.50 8.61 3.48
N LEU A 163 -11.82 7.47 3.32
CA LEU A 163 -10.95 6.91 4.34
C LEU A 163 -9.78 7.87 4.55
N MET A 164 -9.57 8.31 5.79
CA MET A 164 -8.50 9.25 6.15
C MET A 164 -7.31 8.51 6.74
N LEU A 165 -7.58 7.62 7.68
CA LEU A 165 -6.58 6.84 8.40
C LEU A 165 -7.17 5.51 8.84
N ALA A 166 -6.29 4.54 9.07
CA ALA A 166 -6.61 3.30 9.75
C ALA A 166 -5.58 3.05 10.85
N SER A 167 -5.97 2.33 11.89
CA SER A 167 -5.09 1.92 12.97
C SER A 167 -5.23 0.42 13.22
N ASP A 168 -4.12 -0.21 13.57
CA ASP A 168 -4.13 -1.51 14.22
C ASP A 168 -4.69 -1.31 15.62
N THR A 169 -5.53 -2.26 16.05
CA THR A 169 -6.11 -2.25 17.38
C THR A 169 -5.81 -3.54 18.13
N GLU A 170 -5.67 -3.43 19.44
CA GLU A 170 -5.59 -4.57 20.36
C GLU A 170 -6.64 -4.39 21.47
N GLY A 171 -7.47 -5.40 21.71
CA GLY A 171 -8.40 -5.42 22.83
C GLY A 171 -7.72 -5.86 24.13
N HIS A 172 -8.37 -5.62 25.27
CA HIS A 172 -7.83 -5.99 26.61
C HIS A 172 -7.51 -7.49 26.80
N THR A 173 -8.11 -8.34 25.98
CA THR A 173 -7.97 -9.80 25.95
C THR A 173 -6.91 -10.26 24.92
N GLY A 174 -6.24 -9.34 24.24
CA GLY A 174 -5.21 -9.61 23.23
C GLY A 174 -5.78 -9.84 21.82
N GLU A 175 -7.09 -9.67 21.61
CA GLU A 175 -7.66 -9.72 20.26
C GLU A 175 -7.10 -8.59 19.40
N THR A 176 -6.59 -8.92 18.22
CA THR A 176 -6.15 -7.92 17.25
C THR A 176 -7.27 -7.53 16.31
N GLY A 177 -7.26 -6.29 15.86
CA GLY A 177 -8.27 -5.75 14.95
C GLY A 177 -7.76 -4.54 14.19
N THR A 178 -8.70 -3.86 13.55
CA THR A 178 -8.44 -2.62 12.82
C THR A 178 -9.54 -1.62 13.10
N LEU A 179 -9.15 -0.35 13.21
CA LEU A 179 -10.02 0.80 13.23
C LEU A 179 -9.78 1.58 11.93
N GLU A 180 -10.85 1.96 11.25
CA GLU A 180 -10.79 2.85 10.09
C GLU A 180 -11.52 4.15 10.44
N LEU A 181 -10.88 5.30 10.22
CA LEU A 181 -11.49 6.62 10.35
C LEU A 181 -11.77 7.19 8.96
N TRP A 182 -13.03 7.55 8.75
CA TRP A 182 -13.59 8.11 7.54
C TRP A 182 -14.07 9.53 7.82
N HIS A 183 -14.09 10.38 6.79
CA HIS A 183 -14.63 11.74 6.91
C HIS A 183 -15.38 12.12 5.63
N SER A 184 -16.54 12.77 5.80
CA SER A 184 -17.28 13.41 4.71
C SER A 184 -17.13 14.91 4.79
N VAL A 185 -16.55 15.52 3.75
CA VAL A 185 -16.47 16.98 3.63
C VAL A 185 -17.86 17.60 3.42
N ALA A 186 -18.76 16.88 2.75
CA ALA A 186 -20.10 17.39 2.43
C ALA A 186 -20.99 17.48 3.67
N ARG A 187 -20.82 16.55 4.61
CA ARG A 187 -21.57 16.50 5.88
C ARG A 187 -20.80 17.13 7.04
N ASN A 188 -19.50 17.33 6.85
CA ASN A 188 -18.56 17.77 7.87
C ASN A 188 -18.60 16.83 9.08
N ASP A 189 -18.63 15.51 8.88
CA ASP A 189 -18.71 14.55 9.97
C ASP A 189 -17.70 13.40 9.79
N TYR A 190 -17.45 12.69 10.88
CA TYR A 190 -16.54 11.55 10.91
C TYR A 190 -17.32 10.23 10.99
N ALA A 191 -16.69 9.15 10.57
CA ALA A 191 -17.22 7.83 10.85
C ALA A 191 -16.08 6.88 11.19
N ILE A 192 -16.34 5.95 12.11
CA ILE A 192 -15.42 4.87 12.42
C ILE A 192 -16.00 3.52 12.05
N VAL A 193 -15.13 2.65 11.57
CA VAL A 193 -15.42 1.24 11.36
C VAL A 193 -14.37 0.44 12.13
N VAL A 194 -14.82 -0.43 13.04
CA VAL A 194 -13.95 -1.38 13.75
C VAL A 194 -14.18 -2.77 13.18
N LYS A 195 -13.09 -3.43 12.83
CA LYS A 195 -13.09 -4.81 12.34
C LYS A 195 -12.22 -5.67 13.25
N GLY A 196 -12.67 -6.89 13.50
CA GLY A 196 -11.88 -7.88 14.25
C GLY A 196 -10.75 -8.48 13.42
N HIS A 197 -10.02 -9.44 14.00
CA HIS A 197 -8.87 -10.11 13.38
C HIS A 197 -9.13 -10.66 11.97
N GLU A 198 -10.32 -11.21 11.73
CA GLU A 198 -10.72 -11.76 10.42
C GLU A 198 -11.20 -10.69 9.42
N GLY A 199 -11.10 -9.40 9.75
CA GLY A 199 -11.57 -8.30 8.92
C GLY A 199 -13.10 -8.12 8.92
N ARG A 200 -13.83 -8.91 9.73
CA ARG A 200 -15.27 -8.76 9.92
C ARG A 200 -15.58 -7.48 10.69
N GLU A 201 -16.47 -6.66 10.15
CA GLU A 201 -16.99 -5.47 10.85
C GLU A 201 -17.69 -5.89 12.15
N MET A 202 -17.23 -5.32 13.26
CA MET A 202 -17.77 -5.53 14.60
C MET A 202 -18.55 -4.32 15.08
N PHE A 203 -18.13 -3.12 14.66
CA PHE A 203 -18.75 -1.87 15.07
C PHE A 203 -18.63 -0.82 13.98
N ARG A 204 -19.65 0.01 13.86
CA ARG A 204 -19.68 1.18 13.00
C ARG A 204 -20.43 2.30 13.70
N ALA A 205 -19.86 3.49 13.69
CA ALA A 205 -20.53 4.70 14.13
C ALA A 205 -20.27 5.85 13.14
N GLY A 206 -21.34 6.55 12.76
CA GLY A 206 -21.23 7.93 12.30
C GLY A 206 -21.16 8.81 13.53
N LEU A 207 -20.09 9.57 13.66
CA LEU A 207 -19.81 10.45 14.79
C LEU A 207 -19.81 11.88 14.25
N ASN A 208 -20.17 12.84 15.10
CA ASN A 208 -20.41 14.22 14.68
C ASN A 208 -19.10 14.87 14.16
N ASP A 209 -19.09 16.19 13.96
CA ASP A 209 -17.94 16.91 13.42
C ASP A 209 -16.71 16.99 14.35
N ASP A 210 -16.76 16.32 15.52
CA ASP A 210 -15.74 16.36 16.56
C ASP A 210 -14.96 15.04 16.69
N LEU A 211 -13.63 15.12 16.56
CA LEU A 211 -12.72 14.00 16.79
C LEU A 211 -12.65 13.56 18.25
N VAL A 212 -13.06 14.41 19.20
CA VAL A 212 -13.14 14.03 20.62
C VAL A 212 -14.18 12.92 20.80
N GLU A 213 -15.36 13.05 20.19
CA GLU A 213 -16.40 12.01 20.22
C GLU A 213 -15.92 10.69 19.57
N VAL A 214 -15.09 10.81 18.53
CA VAL A 214 -14.41 9.67 17.90
C VAL A 214 -13.50 8.94 18.88
N VAL A 215 -12.65 9.68 19.59
CA VAL A 215 -11.71 9.10 20.55
C VAL A 215 -12.44 8.53 21.77
N GLU A 216 -13.49 9.19 22.25
CA GLU A 216 -14.35 8.67 23.32
C GLU A 216 -15.00 7.34 22.92
N ALA A 217 -15.53 7.25 21.69
CA ALA A 217 -16.09 5.99 21.17
C ALA A 217 -15.04 4.88 21.12
N ILE A 218 -13.82 5.16 20.62
CA ILE A 218 -12.71 4.19 20.59
C ILE A 218 -12.33 3.75 22.02
N SER A 219 -12.21 4.70 22.95
CA SER A 219 -11.90 4.42 24.35
C SER A 219 -13.00 3.58 25.02
N SER A 220 -14.27 3.83 24.72
CA SER A 220 -15.40 3.08 25.27
C SER A 220 -15.42 1.62 24.81
N LEU A 221 -14.83 1.33 23.64
CA LEU A 221 -14.67 -0.02 23.11
C LEU A 221 -13.47 -0.77 23.72
N GLY A 222 -12.65 -0.10 24.55
CA GLY A 222 -11.48 -0.71 25.19
C GLY A 222 -10.37 -1.08 24.20
N LEU A 223 -10.25 -0.32 23.10
CA LEU A 223 -9.29 -0.58 22.03
C LEU A 223 -7.99 0.21 22.27
N LEU A 224 -6.86 -0.50 22.30
CA LEU A 224 -5.53 0.08 22.23
C LEU A 224 -5.13 0.29 20.77
N LEU A 225 -4.68 1.48 20.40
CA LEU A 225 -4.22 1.78 19.04
C LEU A 225 -2.70 1.59 18.95
N THR A 226 -2.24 0.65 18.11
CA THR A 226 -0.82 0.26 18.08
C THR A 226 -0.07 0.84 16.88
N GLN A 227 -0.67 0.85 15.70
CA GLN A 227 -0.02 1.37 14.48
C GLN A 227 -0.98 2.19 13.62
N LEU A 228 -0.66 3.47 13.42
CA LEU A 228 -1.42 4.38 12.55
C LEU A 228 -0.93 4.35 11.10
N HIS A 229 -1.87 4.22 10.18
CA HIS A 229 -1.70 4.18 8.74
C HIS A 229 -2.51 5.30 8.08
N VAL A 230 -1.84 6.21 7.38
CA VAL A 230 -2.52 7.26 6.61
C VAL A 230 -2.97 6.69 5.27
N ALA A 231 -4.25 6.84 4.94
CA ALA A 231 -4.84 6.27 3.72
C ALA A 231 -4.16 6.81 2.44
N GLN A 232 -3.86 8.11 2.41
CA GLN A 232 -3.11 8.74 1.34
C GLN A 232 -2.06 9.72 1.89
N ALA A 233 -0.83 9.25 2.08
CA ALA A 233 0.24 10.07 2.68
C ALA A 233 0.60 11.35 1.89
N SER A 234 0.34 11.39 0.59
CA SER A 234 0.51 12.59 -0.24
C SER A 234 -0.64 13.59 -0.13
N SER A 235 -1.80 13.16 0.39
CA SER A 235 -2.95 14.03 0.57
C SER A 235 -2.72 14.95 1.76
N PRO A 236 -2.79 16.29 1.59
CA PRO A 236 -2.73 17.21 2.72
C PRO A 236 -3.89 16.98 3.69
N TYR A 237 -5.06 16.54 3.20
CA TYR A 237 -6.22 16.22 4.03
C TYR A 237 -5.97 15.01 4.94
N CYS A 238 -5.41 13.92 4.41
CA CYS A 238 -5.14 12.74 5.23
C CYS A 238 -3.99 12.99 6.23
N ARG A 239 -3.01 13.84 5.88
CA ARG A 239 -1.96 14.26 6.83
C ARG A 239 -2.53 15.12 7.96
N LEU A 240 -3.35 16.11 7.63
CA LEU A 240 -4.03 16.94 8.62
C LEU A 240 -4.94 16.09 9.52
N ALA A 241 -5.70 15.16 8.95
CA ALA A 241 -6.55 14.25 9.71
C ALA A 241 -5.74 13.39 10.70
N ARG A 242 -4.57 12.88 10.29
CA ARG A 242 -3.65 12.18 11.19
C ARG A 242 -3.21 13.10 12.34
N ASP A 243 -2.79 14.32 12.04
CA ASP A 243 -2.24 15.23 13.03
C ASP A 243 -3.31 15.64 14.06
N LEU A 244 -4.52 15.97 13.60
CA LEU A 244 -5.67 16.27 14.46
C LEU A 244 -6.11 15.05 15.28
N PHE A 245 -6.10 13.85 14.69
CA PHE A 245 -6.45 12.63 15.40
C PHE A 245 -5.42 12.27 16.48
N LEU A 246 -4.13 12.44 16.20
CA LEU A 246 -3.07 12.28 17.20
C LEU A 246 -3.21 13.29 18.35
N GLU A 247 -3.55 14.55 18.04
CA GLU A 247 -3.82 15.56 19.05
C GLU A 247 -5.02 15.19 19.94
N ALA A 248 -6.12 14.73 19.33
CA ALA A 248 -7.29 14.26 20.08
C ALA A 248 -6.98 13.04 20.96
N LEU A 249 -6.16 12.10 20.47
CA LEU A 249 -5.67 10.97 21.25
C LEU A 249 -4.80 11.41 22.44
N GLU A 250 -3.86 12.35 22.23
CA GLU A 250 -3.04 12.91 23.31
C GLU A 250 -3.91 13.60 24.38
N GLN A 251 -4.91 14.38 23.96
CA GLN A 251 -5.86 15.02 24.88
C GLN A 251 -6.68 14.02 25.70
N ALA A 252 -7.01 12.85 25.11
CA ALA A 252 -7.69 11.75 25.80
C ALA A 252 -6.74 10.88 26.67
N GLY A 253 -5.44 11.20 26.71
CA GLY A 253 -4.46 10.53 27.56
C GLY A 253 -3.70 9.37 26.91
N TYR A 254 -3.84 9.16 25.60
CA TYR A 254 -2.98 8.22 24.87
C TYR A 254 -1.56 8.79 24.76
N GLN A 255 -0.56 7.92 24.89
CA GLN A 255 0.85 8.28 24.74
C GLN A 255 1.47 7.56 23.55
N GLN A 256 2.22 8.30 22.73
CA GLN A 256 2.93 7.74 21.60
C GLN A 256 4.26 7.12 22.06
N GLU A 257 4.49 5.84 21.75
CA GLU A 257 5.66 5.09 22.23
C GLU A 257 7.01 5.55 21.63
N ASN A 258 7.00 6.46 20.64
CA ASN A 258 8.18 6.86 19.85
C ASN A 258 8.60 8.34 19.97
N ARG A 259 8.44 8.98 21.13
CA ARG A 259 9.09 10.28 21.39
C ARG A 259 10.49 10.07 22.02
N ARG A 260 11.48 9.75 21.17
CA ARG A 260 12.92 9.93 21.46
C ARG A 260 13.59 10.59 20.27
#